data_AF-A0A5Y2QRU0-F1
#
_entry.id   AF-A0A5Y2QRU0-F1
#
_cell.length_a   1.000
_cell.length_b   1.000
_cell.length_c   1.000
_cell.angle_alpha   90.00
_cell.angle_beta   90.00
_cell.angle_gamma   90.00
#
_symmetry.space_group_name_H-M   'P 1'
#
loop_
_entity.id
_entity.type
_entity.pdbx_description
1 polymer ?
#
loop_
_entity_poly.entity_id
_entity_poly.type
_entity_poly.pdbx_seq_one_letter_code
_entity_poly.pdbx_strand_id
1 'polypeptide(L)'
;MTTITREEVKAFIEQIESDLSNGWEAQIFELKLARIALASLEAEPIGAFHIADQQVGGTSDYIKDGEWPIDNGVIEVYAAPPAPVVPDERAAFNAWNNEDNLPIAGVGAKNAAWLAWQARASLCGNSALNVPPERPADSSNGDDVEAWFDEGWNACRAAMLNGGKS
;
A
#
# COMPACT_ATOMS: atom_id res chain seq x y z
N MET A 1 2.45 18.49 -21.38
CA MET A 1 2.26 17.34 -20.48
C MET A 1 1.58 16.26 -21.30
N THR A 2 2.20 15.09 -21.46
CA THR A 2 1.65 13.98 -22.24
C THR A 2 0.76 13.14 -21.33
N THR A 3 -0.49 12.94 -21.72
CA THR A 3 -1.43 12.07 -21.00
C THR A 3 -1.14 10.63 -21.36
N ILE A 4 -0.91 9.79 -20.35
CA ILE A 4 -0.78 8.34 -20.56
C ILE A 4 -2.17 7.73 -20.75
N THR A 5 -2.32 6.89 -21.75
CA THR A 5 -3.59 6.20 -22.05
C THR A 5 -3.67 4.83 -21.40
N ARG A 6 -4.90 4.33 -21.21
CA ARG A 6 -5.14 3.02 -20.59
C ARG A 6 -4.49 1.89 -21.41
N GLU A 7 -4.54 2.02 -22.71
CA GLU A 7 -4.07 1.07 -23.71
C GLU A 7 -2.53 1.00 -23.70
N GLU A 8 -1.87 2.14 -23.56
CA GLU A 8 -0.41 2.20 -23.37
C GLU A 8 0.02 1.51 -22.07
N VAL A 9 -0.70 1.73 -20.97
CA VAL A 9 -0.41 1.07 -19.68
C VAL A 9 -0.61 -0.45 -19.78
N LYS A 10 -1.68 -0.91 -20.45
CA LYS A 10 -1.92 -2.35 -20.67
C LYS A 10 -0.81 -3.01 -21.48
N ALA A 11 -0.43 -2.40 -22.60
CA ALA A 11 0.66 -2.91 -23.44
C ALA A 11 2.00 -2.97 -22.67
N PHE A 12 2.27 -1.99 -21.81
CA PHE A 12 3.47 -1.97 -20.98
C PHE A 12 3.49 -3.08 -19.91
N ILE A 13 2.34 -3.35 -19.26
CA ILE A 13 2.20 -4.47 -18.31
C ILE A 13 2.47 -5.81 -19.01
N GLU A 14 1.86 -6.05 -20.17
CA GLU A 14 2.06 -7.29 -20.93
C GLU A 14 3.53 -7.50 -21.32
N GLN A 15 4.21 -6.43 -21.75
CA GLN A 15 5.64 -6.47 -22.07
C GLN A 15 6.49 -6.87 -20.84
N ILE A 16 6.25 -6.25 -19.69
CA ILE A 16 7.00 -6.57 -18.46
C ILE A 16 6.73 -8.00 -17.99
N GLU A 17 5.47 -8.46 -18.07
CA GLU A 17 5.12 -9.83 -17.69
C GLU A 17 5.79 -10.86 -18.60
N SER A 18 5.88 -10.59 -19.90
CA SER A 18 6.66 -11.37 -20.85
C SER A 18 8.15 -11.39 -20.48
N ASP A 19 8.75 -10.24 -20.16
CA ASP A 19 10.17 -10.16 -19.80
C ASP A 19 10.49 -10.88 -18.48
N LEU A 20 9.60 -10.78 -17.49
CA LEU A 20 9.69 -11.52 -16.22
C LEU A 20 9.62 -13.03 -16.45
N SER A 21 8.78 -13.50 -17.38
CA SER A 21 8.71 -14.92 -17.74
C SER A 21 10.02 -15.44 -18.35
N ASN A 22 10.83 -14.54 -18.94
CA ASN A 22 12.16 -14.82 -19.47
C ASN A 22 13.29 -14.66 -18.43
N GLY A 23 12.96 -14.41 -17.15
CA GLY A 23 13.92 -14.40 -16.04
C GLY A 23 14.48 -13.03 -15.65
N TRP A 24 13.92 -11.92 -16.15
CA TRP A 24 14.38 -10.56 -15.84
C TRP A 24 13.63 -9.96 -14.63
N GLU A 25 14.10 -10.24 -13.41
CA GLU A 25 13.45 -9.76 -12.16
C GLU A 25 13.52 -8.24 -11.91
N ALA A 26 14.31 -7.49 -12.69
CA ALA A 26 14.55 -6.07 -12.47
C ALA A 26 13.31 -5.17 -12.66
N GLN A 27 12.20 -5.70 -13.19
CA GLN A 27 11.03 -4.92 -13.63
C GLN A 27 9.80 -5.02 -12.71
N ILE A 28 9.94 -5.65 -11.54
CA ILE A 28 8.80 -5.90 -10.62
C ILE A 28 8.22 -4.59 -10.06
N PHE A 29 9.05 -3.56 -9.85
CA PHE A 29 8.59 -2.28 -9.33
C PHE A 29 7.76 -1.52 -10.37
N GLU A 30 8.22 -1.52 -11.62
CA GLU A 30 7.55 -0.94 -12.77
C GLU A 30 6.20 -1.62 -13.02
N LEU A 31 6.13 -2.95 -12.90
CA LEU A 31 4.87 -3.70 -13.01
C LEU A 31 3.86 -3.27 -11.94
N LYS A 32 4.31 -3.09 -10.69
CA LYS A 32 3.43 -2.64 -9.59
C LYS A 32 2.90 -1.22 -9.85
N LEU A 33 3.77 -0.31 -10.29
CA LEU A 33 3.37 1.05 -10.65
C LEU A 33 2.39 1.07 -11.82
N ALA A 34 2.66 0.29 -12.87
CA ALA A 34 1.79 0.21 -14.03
C ALA A 34 0.39 -0.33 -13.66
N ARG A 35 0.32 -1.35 -12.78
CA ARG A 35 -0.97 -1.86 -12.27
C ARG A 35 -1.74 -0.83 -11.45
N ILE A 36 -1.06 -0.03 -10.64
CA ILE A 36 -1.70 1.07 -9.90
C ILE A 36 -2.22 2.14 -10.86
N ALA A 37 -1.41 2.52 -11.86
CA ALA A 37 -1.83 3.48 -12.88
C ALA A 37 -3.05 2.97 -13.66
N LEU A 38 -3.07 1.68 -14.03
CA LEU A 38 -4.20 1.06 -14.70
C LEU A 38 -5.46 1.09 -13.82
N ALA A 39 -5.36 0.70 -12.55
CA ALA A 39 -6.48 0.74 -11.61
C ALA A 39 -7.04 2.16 -11.45
N SER A 40 -6.18 3.18 -11.41
CA SER A 40 -6.61 4.59 -11.39
C SER A 40 -7.31 5.02 -12.68
N LEU A 41 -6.89 4.51 -13.85
CA LEU A 41 -7.52 4.81 -15.15
C LEU A 41 -8.83 4.05 -15.36
N GLU A 42 -9.07 2.97 -14.64
CA GLU A 42 -10.30 2.14 -14.69
C GLU A 42 -11.27 2.44 -13.54
N ALA A 43 -10.91 3.32 -12.60
CA ALA A 43 -11.76 3.67 -11.48
C ALA A 43 -13.03 4.41 -11.96
N GLU A 44 -14.19 3.93 -11.51
CA GLU A 44 -15.46 4.64 -11.66
C GLU A 44 -15.66 5.61 -10.47
N PRO A 45 -16.25 6.79 -10.70
CA PRO A 45 -16.54 7.73 -9.62
C PRO A 45 -17.61 7.17 -8.69
N ILE A 46 -17.43 7.36 -7.38
CA ILE A 46 -18.34 6.89 -6.33
C ILE A 46 -19.49 7.87 -6.07
N GLY A 47 -19.41 9.06 -6.63
CA GLY A 47 -20.41 10.10 -6.49
C GLY A 47 -20.00 11.35 -7.25
N ALA A 48 -20.86 12.37 -7.20
CA ALA A 48 -20.57 13.64 -7.83
C ALA A 48 -21.16 14.81 -7.03
N PHE A 49 -20.41 15.90 -6.95
CA PHE A 49 -20.90 17.18 -6.46
C PHE A 49 -21.37 18.04 -7.62
N HIS A 50 -22.58 18.58 -7.50
CA HIS A 50 -23.09 19.58 -8.43
C HIS A 50 -22.85 20.96 -7.85
N ILE A 51 -22.08 21.77 -8.58
CA ILE A 51 -21.74 23.14 -8.22
C ILE A 51 -22.61 24.09 -9.02
N ALA A 52 -23.37 24.90 -8.31
CA ALA A 52 -24.14 26.02 -8.84
C ALA A 52 -23.86 27.26 -7.99
N ASP A 53 -23.51 28.36 -8.63
CA ASP A 53 -23.19 29.64 -7.98
C ASP A 53 -22.09 29.50 -6.91
N GLN A 54 -21.06 28.68 -7.19
CA GLN A 54 -19.98 28.30 -6.27
C GLN A 54 -20.43 27.60 -4.97
N GLN A 55 -21.65 27.07 -4.93
CA GLN A 55 -22.19 26.29 -3.81
C GLN A 55 -22.52 24.85 -4.22
N VAL A 56 -22.35 23.90 -3.29
CA VAL A 56 -22.75 22.50 -3.50
C VAL A 56 -24.18 22.31 -3.00
N GLY A 57 -25.05 21.77 -3.86
CA GLY A 57 -26.47 21.59 -3.57
C GLY A 57 -26.84 20.57 -2.48
N GLY A 58 -25.88 20.05 -1.69
CA GLY A 58 -26.20 19.03 -0.69
C GLY A 58 -25.05 18.42 0.11
N THR A 59 -24.18 19.20 0.75
CA THR A 59 -23.23 18.67 1.75
C THR A 59 -23.09 19.57 2.97
N SER A 60 -23.00 18.96 4.15
CA SER A 60 -22.83 19.61 5.46
C SER A 60 -21.38 20.03 5.77
N ASP A 61 -21.25 21.21 6.36
CA ASP A 61 -20.22 21.72 7.29
C ASP A 61 -18.73 21.82 6.90
N TYR A 62 -18.22 21.14 5.87
CA TYR A 62 -16.75 21.05 5.66
C TYR A 62 -16.19 21.77 4.42
N ILE A 63 -17.02 22.41 3.60
CA ILE A 63 -16.60 23.05 2.34
C ILE A 63 -17.02 24.53 2.37
N LYS A 64 -16.05 25.44 2.22
CA LYS A 64 -16.31 26.89 2.17
C LYS A 64 -16.83 27.29 0.80
N ASP A 65 -17.80 28.19 0.78
CA ASP A 65 -18.31 28.83 -0.43
C ASP A 65 -17.15 29.51 -1.19
N GLY A 66 -17.07 29.27 -2.51
CA GLY A 66 -16.20 30.01 -3.42
C GLY A 66 -14.73 29.62 -3.54
N GLU A 67 -14.26 28.58 -2.86
CA GLU A 67 -12.89 28.07 -3.02
C GLU A 67 -12.78 26.91 -4.05
N TRP A 68 -13.82 26.67 -4.85
CA TRP A 68 -13.82 25.59 -5.83
C TRP A 68 -12.94 25.91 -7.05
N PRO A 69 -12.22 24.92 -7.61
CA PRO A 69 -11.44 25.10 -8.83
C PRO A 69 -12.29 25.35 -10.09
N ILE A 70 -13.63 25.27 -9.98
CA ILE A 70 -14.58 25.55 -11.07
C ILE A 70 -15.76 26.38 -10.54
N ASP A 71 -16.28 27.29 -11.37
CA ASP A 71 -17.39 28.18 -10.99
C ASP A 71 -18.77 27.47 -11.00
N ASN A 72 -19.03 26.64 -12.02
CA ASN A 72 -20.27 25.86 -12.19
C ASN A 72 -19.93 24.54 -12.90
N GLY A 73 -20.51 23.42 -12.46
CA GLY A 73 -20.30 22.12 -13.10
C GLY A 73 -20.44 20.91 -12.18
N VAL A 74 -19.98 19.76 -12.66
CA VAL A 74 -19.98 18.49 -11.92
C VAL A 74 -18.55 18.12 -11.56
N ILE A 75 -18.28 17.87 -10.29
CA ILE A 75 -17.01 17.29 -9.83
C ILE A 75 -17.28 15.85 -9.43
N GLU A 76 -16.67 14.94 -10.17
CA GLU A 76 -16.68 13.51 -9.86
C GLU A 76 -15.78 13.21 -8.65
N VAL A 77 -16.34 12.47 -7.70
CA VAL A 77 -15.65 12.04 -6.49
C VAL A 77 -15.18 10.61 -6.72
N TYR A 78 -13.88 10.41 -6.64
CA TYR A 78 -13.26 9.10 -6.78
C TYR A 78 -12.85 8.56 -5.42
N ALA A 79 -13.04 7.26 -5.21
CA ALA A 79 -12.43 6.58 -4.08
C ALA A 79 -10.90 6.57 -4.27
N ALA A 80 -10.15 6.71 -3.19
CA ALA A 80 -8.71 6.44 -3.24
C ALA A 80 -8.50 5.00 -3.76
N PRO A 81 -7.53 4.76 -4.67
CA PRO A 81 -7.24 3.42 -5.16
C PRO A 81 -7.01 2.46 -3.98
N PRO A 82 -7.61 1.26 -3.99
CA PRO A 82 -7.42 0.29 -2.93
C PRO A 82 -5.93 -0.04 -2.81
N ALA A 83 -5.43 -0.15 -1.57
CA ALA A 83 -4.04 -0.47 -1.32
C ALA A 83 -3.65 -1.76 -2.08
N PRO A 84 -2.46 -1.82 -2.71
CA PRO A 84 -2.05 -2.98 -3.49
C PRO A 84 -2.20 -4.25 -2.66
N VAL A 85 -3.07 -5.16 -3.11
CA VAL A 85 -3.27 -6.46 -2.48
C VAL A 85 -2.01 -7.28 -2.75
N VAL A 86 -1.11 -7.32 -1.76
CA VAL A 86 -0.02 -8.29 -1.74
C VAL A 86 -0.67 -9.67 -1.64
N PRO A 87 -0.48 -10.58 -2.62
CA PRO A 87 -1.01 -11.93 -2.53
C PRO A 87 -0.55 -12.56 -1.21
N ASP A 88 -1.43 -13.31 -0.54
CA ASP A 88 -1.01 -14.11 0.61
C ASP A 88 -0.03 -15.17 0.12
N GLU A 89 1.27 -14.87 0.26
CA GLU A 89 2.38 -15.68 -0.21
C GLU A 89 2.31 -17.10 0.38
N ARG A 90 1.73 -17.25 1.59
CA ARG A 90 1.54 -18.55 2.23
C ARG A 90 0.38 -19.32 1.61
N ALA A 91 -0.73 -18.66 1.30
CA ALA A 91 -1.85 -19.31 0.61
C ALA A 91 -1.43 -19.76 -0.81
N ALA A 92 -0.68 -18.92 -1.53
CA ALA A 92 -0.14 -19.25 -2.85
C ALA A 92 0.85 -20.42 -2.79
N PHE A 93 1.74 -20.46 -1.79
CA PHE A 93 2.65 -21.58 -1.58
C PHE A 93 1.91 -22.88 -1.28
N ASN A 94 0.89 -22.85 -0.42
CA ASN A 94 0.10 -24.03 -0.10
C ASN A 94 -0.63 -24.61 -1.31
N ALA A 95 -1.16 -23.75 -2.20
CA ALA A 95 -1.79 -24.17 -3.45
C ALA A 95 -0.80 -24.72 -4.49
N TRP A 96 0.47 -24.36 -4.41
CA TRP A 96 1.56 -24.98 -5.20
C TRP A 96 2.07 -26.28 -4.56
N ASN A 97 2.03 -26.35 -3.23
CA ASN A 97 2.45 -27.50 -2.42
C ASN A 97 1.33 -28.54 -2.31
N ASN A 98 0.69 -28.88 -3.43
CA ASN A 98 -0.31 -29.94 -3.51
C ASN A 98 0.36 -31.32 -3.41
N GLU A 99 -0.42 -32.35 -3.08
CA GLU A 99 0.04 -33.74 -2.89
C GLU A 99 0.64 -34.42 -4.14
N ASP A 100 0.56 -33.76 -5.30
CA ASP A 100 1.18 -34.22 -6.53
C ASP A 100 2.72 -34.19 -6.40
N ASN A 101 3.30 -35.39 -6.32
CA ASN A 101 4.75 -35.59 -6.37
C ASN A 101 5.27 -35.16 -7.76
N LEU A 102 5.75 -33.91 -7.84
CA LEU A 102 6.53 -33.46 -8.97
C LEU A 102 7.85 -34.25 -9.04
N PRO A 103 8.35 -34.60 -10.24
CA PRO A 103 9.53 -35.46 -10.40
C PRO A 103 10.84 -34.85 -9.88
N ILE A 104 10.85 -33.57 -9.46
CA ILE A 104 12.05 -32.81 -9.12
C ILE A 104 12.33 -32.82 -7.60
N ALA A 105 11.29 -32.89 -6.75
CA ALA A 105 11.43 -32.83 -5.29
C ALA A 105 10.13 -33.22 -4.57
N GLY A 106 10.20 -34.19 -3.65
CA GLY A 106 9.08 -34.52 -2.76
C GLY A 106 8.75 -33.36 -1.80
N VAL A 107 7.58 -33.43 -1.15
CA VAL A 107 7.01 -32.39 -0.26
C VAL A 107 8.03 -31.82 0.74
N GLY A 108 8.94 -32.65 1.27
CA GLY A 108 9.98 -32.23 2.20
C GLY A 108 10.96 -31.19 1.63
N ALA A 109 11.35 -31.33 0.36
CA ALA A 109 12.26 -30.39 -0.30
C ALA A 109 11.57 -29.07 -0.65
N LYS A 110 10.29 -29.11 -1.03
CA LYS A 110 9.45 -27.91 -1.22
C LYS A 110 9.31 -27.11 0.08
N ASN A 111 9.05 -27.79 1.21
CA ASN A 111 8.96 -27.16 2.53
C ASN A 111 10.30 -26.56 2.99
N ALA A 112 11.42 -27.25 2.74
CA ALA A 112 12.74 -26.73 3.09
C ALA A 112 13.09 -25.45 2.30
N ALA A 113 12.75 -25.42 1.01
CA ALA A 113 12.93 -24.24 0.16
C ALA A 113 12.09 -23.04 0.66
N TRP A 114 10.85 -23.29 1.08
CA TRP A 114 10.00 -22.27 1.69
C TRP A 114 10.60 -21.68 2.96
N LEU A 115 11.10 -22.51 3.87
CA LEU A 115 11.76 -22.06 5.10
C LEU A 115 13.00 -21.22 4.81
N ALA A 116 13.81 -21.62 3.81
CA ALA A 116 14.99 -20.86 3.40
C ALA A 116 14.61 -19.50 2.76
N TRP A 117 13.55 -19.47 1.95
CA TRP A 117 13.03 -18.25 1.38
C TRP A 117 12.44 -17.31 2.45
N GLN A 118 11.69 -17.83 3.43
CA GLN A 118 11.21 -17.03 4.56
C GLN A 118 12.38 -16.47 5.38
N ALA A 119 13.41 -17.28 5.65
CA ALA A 119 14.61 -16.81 6.34
C ALA A 119 15.31 -15.69 5.56
N ARG A 120 15.43 -15.83 4.22
CA ARG A 120 15.97 -14.79 3.35
C ARG A 120 15.09 -13.53 3.33
N ALA A 121 13.77 -13.67 3.23
CA ALA A 121 12.83 -12.55 3.26
C ALA A 121 12.88 -11.80 4.60
N SER A 122 13.00 -12.52 5.72
CA SER A 122 13.24 -11.93 7.05
C SER A 122 14.57 -11.19 7.14
N LEU A 123 15.59 -11.63 6.40
CA LEU A 123 16.88 -10.93 6.30
C LEU A 123 16.86 -9.73 5.34
N CYS A 124 15.99 -9.77 4.32
CA CYS A 124 15.81 -8.69 3.33
C CYS A 124 14.65 -7.72 3.66
N GLY A 125 13.97 -7.90 4.79
CA GLY A 125 12.97 -6.96 5.31
C GLY A 125 11.58 -7.11 4.70
N ASN A 126 10.87 -8.19 5.03
CA ASN A 126 9.42 -8.08 5.18
C ASN A 126 9.13 -7.32 6.48
N SER A 127 8.74 -6.05 6.31
CA SER A 127 8.07 -5.13 7.24
C SER A 127 8.04 -5.55 8.71
N ALA A 128 9.20 -5.62 9.37
CA ALA A 128 9.22 -5.28 10.78
C ALA A 128 8.71 -3.84 10.85
N LEU A 129 7.61 -3.59 11.57
CA LEU A 129 7.20 -2.25 11.96
C LEU A 129 8.48 -1.49 12.33
N ASN A 130 8.84 -0.47 11.54
CA ASN A 130 10.00 0.36 11.82
C ASN A 130 9.65 1.23 13.02
N VAL A 131 9.61 0.61 14.20
CA VAL A 131 9.33 1.29 15.45
C VAL A 131 10.62 1.96 15.86
N PRO A 132 10.67 3.30 15.89
CA PRO A 132 11.86 4.02 16.30
C PRO A 132 12.31 3.61 17.72
N PRO A 133 13.58 3.79 18.08
CA PRO A 133 14.07 3.43 19.41
C PRO A 133 13.37 4.21 20.53
N GLU A 134 13.33 3.60 21.72
CA GLU A 134 12.82 4.23 22.94
C GLU A 134 13.73 5.41 23.32
N ARG A 135 13.11 6.53 23.72
CA ARG A 135 13.85 7.71 24.16
C ARG A 135 14.02 7.70 25.68
N PRO A 136 15.17 8.18 26.19
CA PRO A 136 15.45 8.18 27.62
C PRO A 136 14.40 9.02 28.35
N ALA A 137 13.85 8.48 29.44
CA ALA A 137 13.05 9.28 30.36
C ALA A 137 14.00 10.20 31.12
N ASP A 138 14.24 11.39 30.57
CA ASP A 138 14.84 12.47 31.32
C ASP A 138 13.86 12.84 32.47
N SER A 139 14.30 12.64 33.72
CA SER A 139 13.54 13.00 34.92
C SER A 139 13.86 14.41 35.41
N SER A 140 14.34 15.29 34.53
CA SER A 140 14.45 16.72 34.78
C SER A 140 13.06 17.26 35.08
N ASN A 141 12.98 18.05 36.15
CA ASN A 141 11.73 18.47 36.77
C ASN A 141 10.82 19.26 35.80
N GLY A 142 9.93 18.57 35.10
CA GLY A 142 8.55 18.96 34.75
C GLY A 142 8.30 20.21 33.90
N ASP A 143 9.32 21.00 33.59
CA ASP A 143 9.18 22.30 32.91
C ASP A 143 9.80 22.32 31.50
N ASP A 144 10.40 21.21 31.06
CA ASP A 144 10.96 21.03 29.73
C ASP A 144 9.97 20.34 28.77
N VAL A 145 9.65 21.03 27.69
CA VAL A 145 8.80 20.54 26.58
C VAL A 145 9.27 19.18 26.01
N GLU A 146 10.55 18.84 26.21
CA GLU A 146 11.13 17.59 25.72
C GLU A 146 10.68 16.37 26.53
N ALA A 147 10.44 16.47 27.84
CA ALA A 147 10.03 15.34 28.67
C ALA A 147 8.62 14.82 28.30
N TRP A 148 7.65 15.71 28.05
CA TRP A 148 6.33 15.32 27.54
C TRP A 148 6.45 14.74 26.14
N PHE A 149 7.30 15.32 25.28
CA PHE A 149 7.50 14.78 23.94
C PHE A 149 8.07 13.36 23.96
N ASP A 150 8.99 13.05 24.88
CA ASP A 150 9.55 11.71 25.07
C ASP A 150 8.53 10.71 25.60
N GLU A 151 7.68 11.11 26.55
CA GLU A 151 6.61 10.27 27.08
C GLU A 151 5.56 9.94 26.01
N GLY A 152 5.09 10.95 25.27
CA GLY A 152 4.13 10.77 24.18
C GLY A 152 4.69 9.91 23.04
N TRP A 153 5.98 10.07 22.73
CA TRP A 153 6.69 9.24 21.76
C TRP A 153 6.75 7.78 22.19
N ASN A 154 7.12 7.51 23.44
CA ASN A 154 7.22 6.15 23.96
C ASN A 154 5.84 5.47 24.06
N ALA A 155 4.77 6.22 24.36
CA ALA A 155 3.39 5.72 24.36
C ALA A 155 2.91 5.32 22.94
N CYS A 156 3.16 6.18 21.94
CA CYS A 156 2.83 5.89 20.54
C CYS A 156 3.60 4.67 20.02
N ARG A 157 4.90 4.59 20.36
CA ARG A 157 5.76 3.42 20.10
C ARG A 157 5.20 2.14 20.70
N ALA A 158 4.74 2.17 21.95
CA ALA A 158 4.14 1.00 22.61
C ALA A 158 2.84 0.55 21.96
N ALA A 159 1.99 1.49 21.51
CA ALA A 159 0.76 1.19 20.79
C ALA A 159 1.03 0.53 19.43
N MET A 160 2.05 1.00 18.71
CA MET A 160 2.50 0.39 17.44
C MET A 160 3.02 -1.04 17.62
N LEU A 161 3.72 -1.34 18.73
CA LEU A 161 4.20 -2.69 19.04
C LEU A 161 3.09 -3.66 19.48
N ASN A 162 2.07 -3.16 20.16
CA ASN A 162 1.00 -3.99 20.74
C ASN A 162 -0.27 -4.09 19.88
N GLY A 163 -0.31 -3.43 18.71
CA GLY A 163 -1.36 -3.61 17.70
C GLY A 163 -2.77 -3.25 18.17
N GLY A 164 -2.93 -2.17 18.95
CA GLY A 164 -4.25 -1.61 19.28
C GLY A 164 -5.22 -2.56 19.99
N LYS A 165 -4.74 -3.44 20.87
CA LYS A 165 -5.63 -4.20 21.75
C LYS A 165 -5.99 -3.34 22.96
N SER A 166 -7.14 -2.66 22.85
CA SER A 166 -7.89 -2.11 23.99
C SER A 166 -8.37 -3.21 24.93
#